data_AF-A0A194X9U8-F1
#
_entry.id   AF-A0A194X9U8-F1
#
_cell.length_a   1.000
_cell.length_b   1.000
_cell.length_c   1.000
_cell.angle_alpha   90.00
_cell.angle_beta   90.00
_cell.angle_gamma   90.00
#
_symmetry.space_group_name_H-M   'P 1'
#
loop_
_entity.id
_entity.type
_entity.pdbx_description
1 polymer ?
#
loop_
_entity_poly.entity_id
_entity_poly.type
_entity_poly.pdbx_seq_one_letter_code
_entity_poly.pdbx_strand_id
1 'polypeptide(L)' 'ESLLCSGQTILITPNLLSALARLHDDIKTTPIWIDALCIHQESATERSAQVARMDSIYRSAQKVIIWLGPEDEN' A
#
# COMPACT_ATOMS: atom_id res chain seq x y z
N GLU A 1 6.72 -10.28 -8.12
CA GLU A 1 6.26 -10.92 -6.88
C GLU A 1 4.74 -10.83 -6.80
N SER A 2 4.07 -11.74 -6.09
CA SER A 2 2.62 -11.70 -5.94
C SER A 2 2.18 -11.86 -4.49
N LEU A 3 1.11 -11.16 -4.12
CA LEU A 3 0.52 -11.17 -2.79
C LEU A 3 -0.92 -11.67 -2.87
N LEU A 4 -1.32 -12.58 -2.00
CA LEU A 4 -2.73 -12.95 -1.83
C LEU A 4 -3.40 -11.95 -0.89
N CYS A 5 -4.33 -11.16 -1.40
CA CYS A 5 -5.09 -10.19 -0.63
C CYS A 5 -6.58 -10.39 -0.89
N SER A 6 -7.36 -10.63 0.17
CA SER A 6 -8.82 -10.81 0.08
C SER A 6 -9.28 -11.86 -0.95
N GLY A 7 -8.48 -12.92 -1.16
CA GLY A 7 -8.76 -13.98 -2.13
C GLY A 7 -8.34 -13.68 -3.57
N GLN A 8 -7.75 -12.50 -3.82
CA GLN A 8 -7.22 -12.12 -5.12
C GLN A 8 -5.68 -12.09 -5.09
N THR A 9 -5.05 -12.58 -6.15
CA THR A 9 -3.61 -12.49 -6.33
C THR A 9 -3.27 -11.15 -6.98
N ILE A 10 -2.53 -10.31 -6.27
CA ILE A 10 -2.09 -8.99 -6.72
C ILE A 10 -0.62 -9.06 -7.07
N LEU A 11 -0.24 -8.56 -8.25
CA LEU A 11 1.16 -8.41 -8.63
C LEU A 11 1.74 -7.17 -7.94
N ILE A 12 2.88 -7.35 -7.27
CA ILE A 12 3.56 -6.29 -6.53
C ILE A 12 5.00 -6.11 -7.01
N THR A 13 5.49 -4.88 -6.90
CA THR A 13 6.88 -4.54 -7.20
C THR A 13 7.80 -5.04 -6.08
N PRO A 14 9.09 -5.32 -6.37
CA PRO A 14 10.07 -5.66 -5.34
C PRO A 14 10.16 -4.60 -4.23
N ASN A 15 10.06 -3.31 -4.60
CA ASN A 15 10.07 -2.21 -3.65
C ASN A 15 8.91 -2.28 -2.64
N LEU A 16 7.70 -2.56 -3.12
CA LEU A 16 6.54 -2.74 -2.25
C LEU A 16 6.69 -3.99 -1.37
N LEU A 17 7.24 -5.08 -1.90
CA LEU A 17 7.52 -6.28 -1.11
C LEU A 17 8.49 -5.97 0.05
N SER A 18 9.59 -5.26 -0.22
CA SER A 18 10.54 -4.86 0.82
C SER A 18 9.89 -3.95 1.88
N ALA A 19 9.04 -3.01 1.45
CA ALA A 19 8.29 -2.17 2.37
C ALA A 19 7.36 -2.99 3.27
N LEU A 20 6.59 -3.92 2.70
CA LEU A 20 5.69 -4.81 3.45
C LEU A 20 6.45 -5.70 4.44
N ALA A 21 7.62 -6.22 4.04
CA ALA A 21 8.47 -6.99 4.94
C ALA A 21 8.94 -6.15 6.14
N ARG A 22 9.29 -4.87 5.92
CA ARG A 22 9.68 -3.96 7.00
C ARG A 22 8.52 -3.56 7.91
N LEU A 23 7.32 -3.45 7.35
CA LEU A 23 6.07 -3.08 8.03
C LEU A 23 5.30 -4.29 8.57
N HIS A 24 5.85 -5.50 8.49
CA HIS A 24 5.14 -6.74 8.81
C HIS A 24 4.49 -6.73 10.21
N ASP A 25 5.19 -6.22 11.22
CA ASP A 25 4.66 -6.16 12.58
C ASP A 25 3.64 -5.03 12.76
N ASP A 26 3.80 -3.91 12.05
CA ASP A 26 2.83 -2.81 12.04
C ASP A 26 1.49 -3.25 11.42
N ILE A 27 1.54 -4.00 10.31
CA ILE A 27 0.34 -4.49 9.59
C ILE A 27 -0.50 -5.43 10.46
N LYS A 28 0.11 -6.17 11.40
CA LYS A 28 -0.61 -7.07 12.30
C LYS A 28 -1.45 -6.35 13.35
N THR A 29 -1.05 -5.14 13.70
CA THR A 29 -1.65 -4.39 14.82
C THR A 29 -2.54 -3.26 14.34
N THR A 30 -2.26 -2.72 13.16
CA THR A 30 -2.92 -1.53 12.64
C THR A 30 -3.29 -1.71 11.16
N PRO A 31 -4.51 -1.33 10.75
CA PRO A 31 -4.86 -1.28 9.34
C PRO A 31 -3.95 -0.30 8.58
N ILE A 32 -3.35 -0.76 7.49
CA ILE A 32 -2.53 0.09 6.61
C ILE A 32 -3.25 0.24 5.27
N TRP A 33 -3.29 1.47 4.78
CA TRP A 33 -3.74 1.77 3.42
C TRP A 33 -2.52 1.93 2.51
N ILE A 34 -2.50 1.19 1.40
CA ILE A 34 -1.48 1.24 0.36
C ILE A 34 -2.23 1.36 -0.97
N ASP A 35 -2.07 2.45 -1.70
CA ASP A 35 -2.77 2.72 -2.96
C ASP A 35 -2.63 1.59 -3.99
N ALA A 36 -1.43 1.00 -4.11
CA ALA A 36 -1.16 -0.12 -4.99
C ALA A 36 -1.92 -1.42 -4.62
N LEU A 37 -2.43 -1.55 -3.39
CA LEU A 37 -3.14 -2.75 -2.90
C LEU A 37 -4.63 -2.49 -2.65
N CYS A 38 -4.96 -1.34 -2.06
CA CYS A 38 -6.31 -0.99 -1.62
C CYS A 38 -7.17 -0.36 -2.73
N ILE A 39 -6.56 0.04 -3.86
CA ILE A 39 -7.28 0.55 -5.03
C ILE A 39 -7.27 -0.53 -6.09
N HIS A 40 -8.44 -0.89 -6.59
CA HIS A 40 -8.53 -1.72 -7.78
C HIS A 40 -8.04 -0.96 -9.02
N GLN A 41 -6.79 -1.19 -9.39
CA GLN A 41 -6.10 -0.42 -10.43
C GLN A 41 -6.71 -0.57 -11.84
N GLU A 42 -7.38 -1.69 -12.12
CA GLU A 42 -8.04 -1.96 -13.41
C GLU A 42 -9.42 -1.28 -13.54
N SER A 43 -10.03 -0.88 -12.41
CA SER A 43 -11.31 -0.18 -12.40
C SER A 43 -11.09 1.32 -12.43
N ALA A 44 -11.19 1.94 -13.61
CA ALA A 44 -11.05 3.39 -13.77
C ALA A 44 -12.03 4.19 -12.88
N THR A 45 -13.24 3.66 -12.70
CA THR A 45 -14.28 4.25 -11.84
C THR A 45 -13.85 4.25 -10.37
N GLU A 46 -13.43 3.09 -9.85
CA GLU A 46 -12.98 2.98 -8.45
C GLU A 46 -11.70 3.78 -8.23
N ARG A 47 -10.73 3.66 -9.14
CA ARG A 47 -9.47 4.41 -9.07
C ARG A 47 -9.72 5.90 -8.96
N SER A 48 -10.61 6.46 -9.80
CA SER A 48 -10.95 7.88 -9.74
C SER A 48 -11.61 8.26 -8.42
N ALA A 49 -12.52 7.42 -7.92
CA ALA A 49 -13.16 7.64 -6.62
C ALA A 49 -12.17 7.56 -5.44
N GLN A 50 -11.22 6.63 -5.46
CA GLN A 50 -10.19 6.49 -4.43
C GLN A 50 -9.19 7.64 -4.47
N VAL A 51 -8.75 8.06 -5.66
CA VAL A 51 -7.87 9.22 -5.83
C VAL A 51 -8.53 10.49 -5.27
N ALA A 52 -9.82 10.71 -5.54
CA ALA A 52 -10.57 11.81 -4.96
C ALA A 52 -10.66 11.77 -3.42
N ARG A 53 -10.50 10.58 -2.81
CA ARG A 53 -10.52 10.37 -1.35
C ARG A 53 -9.14 10.43 -0.69
N MET A 54 -8.05 10.44 -1.44
CA MET A 54 -6.69 10.42 -0.90
C MET A 54 -6.45 11.53 0.12
N ASP A 55 -6.97 12.73 -0.16
CA ASP A 55 -6.90 13.87 0.75
C ASP A 55 -7.48 13.56 2.14
N SER A 56 -8.67 12.96 2.18
CA SER A 56 -9.33 12.56 3.42
C SER A 56 -8.58 11.42 4.12
N ILE A 57 -8.05 10.47 3.35
CA ILE A 57 -7.26 9.34 3.89
C ILE A 57 -6.01 9.86 4.59
N TYR A 58 -5.23 10.73 3.93
CA TYR A 58 -4.03 11.31 4.54
C TYR A 58 -4.34 12.16 5.77
N ARG A 59 -5.41 12.96 5.74
CA ARG A 59 -5.84 13.76 6.91
C ARG A 59 -6.29 12.91 8.09
N SER A 60 -6.87 11.74 7.82
CA SER A 60 -7.40 10.84 8.84
C SER A 60 -6.38 9.81 9.34
N ALA A 61 -5.23 9.68 8.67
CA ALA A 61 -4.20 8.73 9.03
C ALA A 61 -3.53 9.14 10.35
N GLN A 62 -3.43 8.21 11.29
CA GLN A 62 -2.66 8.41 12.52
C GLN A 62 -1.17 8.64 12.24
N LYS A 63 -0.64 7.98 11.19
CA LYS A 63 0.74 8.07 10.76
C LYS A 63 0.80 7.90 9.25
N VAL A 64 1.63 8.69 8.60
CA VAL A 64 2.00 8.52 7.19
C VAL A 64 3.43 8.01 7.13
N ILE A 65 3.66 6.93 6.39
CA ILE A 65 4.97 6.30 6.23
C ILE A 65 5.41 6.54 4.79
N ILE A 66 6.61 7.08 4.61
CA ILE A 66 7.23 7.25 3.30
C ILE A 66 8.34 6.21 3.19
N TRP A 67 8.24 5.34 2.18
CA TRP A 67 9.23 4.32 1.88
C TRP A 67 10.03 4.72 0.64
N LEU A 68 11.34 4.94 0.81
CA LEU A 68 12.22 5.37 -0.27
C LEU A 68 13.00 4.21 -0.92
N GLY A 69 12.88 3.01 -0.37
CA GLY A 69 13.68 1.85 -0.74
C GLY A 69 14.40 1.26 0.47
N PRO A 70 14.94 0.04 0.33
CA PRO A 70 15.92 -0.47 1.29
C PRO A 70 17.14 0.46 1.34
N GLU A 71 17.90 0.41 2.43
CA GLU A 71 19.18 1.10 2.52
C GLU A 71 20.10 0.60 1.40
N ASP A 72 20.55 1.51 0.54
CA ASP A 72 21.61 1.21 -0.42
C ASP A 72 22.92 1.14 0.38
N GLU A 73 23.57 -0.03 0.40
CA GLU A 73 24.94 -0.18 0.89
C GLU A 73 25.86 0.63 -0.04
N ASN A 74 26.30 1.80 0.42
CA ASN A 74 27.43 2.53 -0.17
C ASN A 74 28.73 2.19 0.54
#